data_AF-A0A2D6XDJ1-F1
#
_entry.id   AF-A0A2D6XDJ1-F1
#
_cell.length_a   1.000
_cell.length_b   1.000
_cell.length_c   1.000
_cell.angle_alpha   90.00
_cell.angle_beta   90.00
_cell.angle_gamma   90.00
#
_symmetry.space_group_name_H-M   'P 1'
#
loop_
_entity.id
_entity.type
_entity.pdbx_description
1 polymer ?
#
loop_
_entity_poly.entity_id
_entity_poly.type
_entity_poly.pdbx_seq_one_letter_code
_entity_poly.pdbx_strand_id
1 'polypeptide(L)'
;MNIDFIAAAESHYKAKMDESALTMRVYMNSSVGVGDHPNVFEEFRNSLEAFKDARENFQIVQELKSQYLKSQEGAEAEEKEADED
;
A
#
# COMPACT_ATOMS: atom_id res chain seq x y z
N MET A 1 15.52 -7.08 10.16
CA MET A 1 14.26 -7.09 9.37
C MET A 1 14.65 -7.40 7.94
N ASN A 2 14.00 -8.35 7.26
CA ASN A 2 14.35 -8.67 5.87
C ASN A 2 13.59 -7.72 4.93
N ILE A 3 14.33 -6.96 4.11
CA ILE A 3 13.80 -5.96 3.17
C ILE A 3 12.82 -6.56 2.16
N ASP A 4 12.96 -7.84 1.80
CA ASP A 4 12.08 -8.53 0.88
C ASP A 4 10.64 -8.62 1.41
N PHE A 5 10.47 -8.79 2.73
CA PHE A 5 9.15 -8.79 3.35
C PHE A 5 8.48 -7.42 3.26
N ILE A 6 9.25 -6.34 3.43
CA ILE A 6 8.74 -4.97 3.31
C ILE A 6 8.34 -4.68 1.87
N ALA A 7 9.17 -5.07 0.90
CA ALA A 7 8.90 -4.89 -0.53
C ALA A 7 7.68 -5.70 -1.01
N ALA A 8 7.53 -6.93 -0.51
CA ALA A 8 6.35 -7.75 -0.80
C ALA A 8 5.07 -7.14 -0.20
N ALA A 9 5.11 -6.67 1.05
CA ALA A 9 3.98 -6.00 1.69
C ALA A 9 3.59 -4.69 0.97
N GLU A 10 4.58 -3.90 0.55
CA GLU A 10 4.39 -2.66 -0.21
C GLU A 10 3.65 -2.95 -1.52
N SER A 11 4.11 -3.95 -2.26
CA SER A 11 3.49 -4.39 -3.51
C SER A 11 2.06 -4.90 -3.30
N HIS A 12 1.82 -5.68 -2.24
CA HIS A 12 0.51 -6.21 -1.91
C HIS A 12 -0.51 -5.10 -1.64
N TYR A 13 -0.19 -4.15 -0.76
CA TYR A 13 -1.12 -3.08 -0.42
C TYR A 13 -1.32 -2.10 -1.57
N LYS A 14 -0.29 -1.85 -2.38
CA LYS A 14 -0.45 -1.07 -3.62
C LYS A 14 -1.44 -1.75 -4.57
N ALA A 15 -1.30 -3.06 -4.80
CA ALA A 15 -2.22 -3.80 -5.67
C ALA A 15 -3.67 -3.74 -5.15
N LYS A 16 -3.89 -3.93 -3.84
CA LYS A 16 -5.22 -3.78 -3.22
C LYS A 16 -5.81 -2.38 -3.40
N MET A 17 -4.99 -1.33 -3.28
CA MET A 17 -5.45 0.04 -3.55
C MET A 17 -5.88 0.20 -5.01
N ASP A 18 -5.09 -0.31 -5.96
CA ASP A 18 -5.39 -0.23 -7.39
C ASP A 18 -6.69 -0.98 -7.74
N GLU A 19 -6.88 -2.18 -7.18
CA GLU A 19 -8.10 -2.98 -7.32
C GLU A 19 -9.34 -2.26 -6.78
N SER A 20 -9.30 -1.80 -5.53
CA SER A 20 -10.43 -1.09 -4.92
C SER A 20 -10.77 0.20 -5.67
N ALA A 21 -9.76 0.95 -6.12
CA ALA A 21 -9.95 2.15 -6.92
C ALA A 21 -10.57 1.86 -8.29
N LEU A 22 -10.20 0.75 -8.93
CA LEU A 22 -10.82 0.29 -10.17
C LEU A 22 -12.29 -0.07 -9.95
N THR A 23 -12.60 -0.84 -8.90
CA THR A 23 -13.96 -1.23 -8.56
C THR A 23 -14.85 -0.01 -8.28
N MET A 24 -14.36 0.96 -7.49
CA MET A 24 -15.05 2.23 -7.28
C MET A 24 -15.33 2.95 -8.60
N ARG A 25 -14.34 3.00 -9.50
CA ARG A 25 -14.49 3.64 -10.82
C ARG A 25 -15.53 2.96 -11.68
N VAL A 26 -15.61 1.63 -11.66
CA VAL A 26 -16.63 0.86 -12.40
C VAL A 26 -18.02 1.27 -11.92
N TYR A 27 -18.26 1.28 -10.60
CA TYR A 27 -19.56 1.67 -10.04
C TYR A 27 -19.90 3.16 -10.22
N MET A 28 -18.90 4.04 -10.31
CA MET A 28 -19.12 5.47 -10.57
C MET A 28 -19.41 5.81 -12.04
N ASN A 29 -18.84 5.07 -13.00
CA ASN A 29 -18.87 5.44 -14.42
C ASN A 29 -19.67 4.50 -15.32
N SER A 30 -19.99 3.29 -14.87
CA SER A 30 -20.70 2.32 -15.71
C SER A 30 -22.21 2.48 -15.50
N SER A 31 -22.83 3.47 -16.15
CA SER A 31 -24.28 3.71 -16.08
C SER A 31 -25.10 2.77 -16.98
N VAL A 32 -24.48 1.77 -17.62
CA VAL A 32 -25.15 0.87 -18.58
C VAL A 32 -24.89 -0.59 -18.18
N GLY A 33 -25.93 -1.25 -17.67
CA GLY A 33 -25.91 -2.66 -17.24
C GLY A 33 -26.09 -2.90 -15.74
N VAL A 34 -25.89 -1.88 -14.90
CA VAL A 34 -26.02 -1.98 -13.42
C VAL A 34 -27.46 -1.75 -12.94
N GLY A 35 -28.43 -1.68 -13.85
CA GLY A 35 -29.86 -1.67 -13.50
C GLY A 35 -30.32 -2.96 -12.79
N ASP A 36 -29.57 -4.05 -12.92
CA ASP A 36 -29.92 -5.37 -12.37
C ASP A 36 -29.13 -5.76 -11.10
N HIS A 37 -28.24 -4.90 -10.57
CA HIS A 37 -27.49 -5.20 -9.34
C HIS A 37 -28.06 -4.38 -8.16
N PRO A 38 -28.81 -4.99 -7.22
CA PRO A 38 -29.58 -4.25 -6.21
C PRO A 38 -28.75 -3.41 -5.22
N ASN A 39 -27.41 -3.55 -5.17
CA ASN A 39 -26.59 -2.99 -4.09
C ASN A 39 -25.34 -2.20 -4.55
N VAL A 40 -25.40 -1.53 -5.71
CA VAL A 40 -24.28 -0.76 -6.30
C VAL A 40 -23.55 0.15 -5.30
N PHE A 41 -24.32 0.86 -4.47
CA PHE A 41 -23.77 1.80 -3.50
C PHE A 41 -23.10 1.09 -2.31
N GLU A 42 -23.61 -0.08 -1.92
CA GLU A 42 -22.98 -0.90 -0.88
C GLU A 42 -21.63 -1.42 -1.35
N GLU A 43 -21.55 -1.93 -2.58
CA GLU A 43 -20.30 -2.42 -3.18
C GLU A 43 -19.26 -1.31 -3.34
N PHE A 44 -19.71 -0.10 -3.73
CA PHE A 44 -18.87 1.09 -3.73
C PHE A 44 -18.33 1.41 -2.32
N ARG A 45 -19.19 1.42 -1.29
CA ARG A 45 -18.79 1.68 0.10
C ARG A 45 -17.78 0.65 0.61
N ASN A 46 -18.03 -0.63 0.36
CA ASN A 46 -17.13 -1.72 0.73
C ASN A 46 -15.75 -1.55 0.05
N SER A 47 -15.74 -1.15 -1.23
CA SER A 47 -14.50 -0.87 -1.96
C SER A 47 -13.76 0.34 -1.40
N LEU A 48 -14.48 1.39 -0.97
CA LEU A 48 -13.91 2.57 -0.33
C LEU A 48 -13.25 2.23 1.02
N GLU A 49 -13.90 1.40 1.83
CA GLU A 49 -13.36 0.91 3.10
C GLU A 49 -12.10 0.06 2.87
N ALA A 50 -12.14 -0.86 1.93
CA ALA A 50 -10.97 -1.66 1.55
C ALA A 50 -9.81 -0.79 1.02
N PHE A 51 -10.10 0.26 0.25
CA PHE A 51 -9.10 1.21 -0.21
C PHE A 51 -8.46 1.98 0.96
N LYS A 52 -9.27 2.47 1.91
CA LYS A 52 -8.79 3.17 3.10
C LYS A 52 -7.84 2.27 3.90
N ASP A 53 -8.25 1.04 4.20
CA ASP A 53 -7.47 0.11 4.99
C ASP A 53 -6.16 -0.28 4.28
N ALA A 54 -6.20 -0.50 2.96
CA ALA A 54 -5.00 -0.76 2.17
C ALA A 54 -4.04 0.44 2.17
N ARG A 55 -4.57 1.66 2.09
CA ARG A 55 -3.78 2.90 2.13
C ARG A 55 -3.09 3.10 3.48
N GLU A 56 -3.79 2.89 4.58
CA GLU A 56 -3.23 3.00 5.94
C GLU A 56 -2.09 1.98 6.14
N ASN A 57 -2.30 0.74 5.72
CA ASN A 57 -1.26 -0.28 5.78
C ASN A 57 -0.06 0.04 4.86
N PHE A 58 -0.31 0.54 3.65
CA PHE A 58 0.74 0.96 2.73
C PHE A 58 1.62 2.07 3.34
N GLN A 59 1.02 3.04 4.03
CA GLN A 59 1.76 4.10 4.72
C GLN A 59 2.67 3.54 5.83
N ILE A 60 2.15 2.64 6.66
CA ILE A 60 2.95 1.96 7.69
C ILE A 60 4.12 1.20 7.07
N VAL A 61 3.89 0.49 5.96
CA VAL A 61 4.95 -0.23 5.26
C VAL A 61 6.03 0.72 4.71
N GLN A 62 5.64 1.89 4.18
CA GLN A 62 6.60 2.92 3.74
C GLN A 62 7.42 3.47 4.90
N GLU A 63 6.80 3.70 6.05
CA GLU A 63 7.49 4.15 7.26
C GLU A 63 8.51 3.11 7.74
N LEU A 64 8.13 1.83 7.78
CA LEU A 64 9.02 0.72 8.13
C LEU A 64 10.19 0.60 7.13
N LYS A 65 9.92 0.75 5.83
CA LYS A 65 10.95 0.77 4.79
C LYS A 65 11.94 1.91 5.02
N SER A 66 11.45 3.11 5.30
CA SER A 66 12.28 4.29 5.56
C SER A 66 13.15 4.11 6.79
N GLN A 67 12.58 3.60 7.89
CA GLN A 67 13.32 3.32 9.12
C GLN A 67 14.42 2.27 8.90
N TYR A 68 14.10 1.21 8.16
CA TYR A 68 15.08 0.18 7.83
C TYR A 68 16.27 0.74 7.03
N LEU A 69 16.01 1.50 5.97
CA LEU A 69 17.08 2.08 5.14
C LEU A 69 17.98 3.03 5.94
N LYS A 70 17.39 3.92 6.76
CA LYS A 70 18.17 4.81 7.66
C LYS A 70 19.07 4.04 8.63
N SER A 71 18.60 2.89 9.13
CA SER A 71 19.39 2.06 10.04
C SER A 71 20.59 1.39 9.36
N GLN A 72 20.53 1.17 8.05
CA GLN A 72 21.66 0.62 7.28
C GLN A 72 22.69 1.72 6.98
N GLU A 73 22.24 2.92 6.60
CA GLU A 73 23.11 4.07 6.33
C GLU A 73 23.94 4.50 7.56
N GLY A 74 23.34 4.46 8.75
CA GLY A 74 24.07 4.76 10.00
C GLY A 74 25.15 3.73 10.34
N ALA A 75 24.86 2.44 10.11
CA ALA A 75 25.82 1.36 10.37
C ALA A 75 27.02 1.41 9.41
N GLU A 76 26.79 1.70 8.13
CA GLU A 76 27.85 1.83 7.13
C GLU A 76 28.74 3.07 7.35
N ALA A 77 28.22 4.12 7.99
CA ALA A 77 29.00 5.31 8.33
C ALA A 77 29.93 5.06 9.52
N GLU A 78 29.43 4.39 10.57
CA GLU A 78 30.23 4.03 11.76
C GLU A 78 31.35 3.03 11.42
N GLU A 79 31.11 2.08 10.51
CA GLU A 79 32.11 1.09 10.09
C GLU A 79 33.25 1.73 9.28
N LYS A 80 32.96 2.76 8.48
CA LYS A 80 33.98 3.51 7.74
C LYS A 80 34.83 4.42 8.62
N GLU A 81 34.26 5.04 9.65
CA GLU A 81 35.02 5.83 10.61
C GLU A 81 35.95 4.96 11.48
N ALA A 82 35.57 3.71 11.75
CA ALA A 82 36.37 2.78 12.56
C ALA A 82 37.59 2.18 11.81
N ASP A 83 37.62 2.19 10.48
CA ASP A 83 38.73 1.69 9.65
C ASP A 83 39.73 2.80 9.25
N GLU A 84 39.42 4.07 9.55
CA GLU A 84 40.29 5.23 9.26
C GLU A 84 41.17 5.69 10.44
N ASP A 85 40.99 5.12 11.65
CA ASP A 85 41.80 5.33 12.87
C ASP A 85 42.83 4.21 13.12
#